data_AF-A0ABD8AKP7-F1
#
_entry.id   AF-A0ABD8AKP7-F1
#
_cell.length_a   1.000
_cell.length_b   1.000
_cell.length_c   1.000
_cell.angle_alpha   90.00
_cell.angle_beta   90.00
_cell.angle_gamma   90.00
#
_symmetry.space_group_name_H-M   'P 1'
#
loop_
_entity.id
_entity.type
_entity.pdbx_description
1 polymer ?
#
loop_
_entity_poly.entity_id
_entity_poly.type
_entity_poly.pdbx_seq_one_letter_code
_entity_poly.pdbx_strand_id
1 'polypeptide(L)'
;MVDGLEEPLLDINEIQGNSVPGFNKDYQRFLFFDIFEPVLAKRWLSYWTPYVSTAQGVIQFNRLYQLMRERRGEEPDGIMATWLKKSKTTYI
;
A
#
# COMPACT_ATOMS: atom_id res chain seq x y z
N MET A 1 -5.32 -40.29 4.45
CA MET A 1 -6.21 -39.12 4.29
C MET A 1 -5.53 -37.97 4.99
N VAL A 2 -4.89 -37.07 4.24
CA VAL A 2 -4.27 -35.85 4.78
C VAL A 2 -5.13 -34.70 4.27
N ASP A 3 -6.12 -34.32 5.06
CA ASP A 3 -6.80 -33.04 4.91
C ASP A 3 -5.97 -32.01 5.69
N GLY A 4 -4.84 -31.66 5.08
CA GLY A 4 -3.82 -30.76 5.63
C GLY A 4 -3.95 -29.39 5.00
N LEU A 5 -5.10 -28.75 5.23
CA LEU A 5 -5.33 -27.31 5.24
C LEU A 5 -4.69 -26.53 4.07
N GLU A 6 -5.42 -26.47 2.97
CA GLU A 6 -5.17 -25.48 1.92
C GLU A 6 -5.22 -24.07 2.55
N GLU A 7 -4.11 -23.32 2.52
CA GLU A 7 -4.09 -21.95 3.04
C GLU A 7 -5.08 -21.10 2.23
N PRO A 8 -5.94 -20.31 2.89
CA PRO A 8 -6.89 -19.46 2.19
C PRO A 8 -6.15 -18.42 1.34
N LEU A 9 -6.67 -18.17 0.14
CA LEU A 9 -6.14 -17.13 -0.74
C LEU A 9 -6.22 -15.77 -0.06
N LEU A 10 -5.11 -15.04 -0.12
CA LEU A 10 -4.97 -13.73 0.51
C LEU A 10 -5.85 -12.68 -0.19
N ASP A 11 -6.73 -12.02 0.57
CA ASP A 11 -7.49 -10.88 0.06
C ASP A 11 -6.62 -9.62 0.01
N ILE A 12 -6.02 -9.38 -1.15
CA ILE A 12 -5.11 -8.26 -1.41
C ILE A 12 -5.81 -6.90 -1.51
N ASN A 13 -7.14 -6.85 -1.46
CA ASN A 13 -7.88 -5.58 -1.55
C ASN A 13 -7.86 -4.82 -0.21
N GLU A 14 -7.82 -5.54 0.90
CA GLU A 14 -7.85 -4.98 2.27
C GLU A 14 -6.45 -4.85 2.90
N ILE A 15 -5.40 -5.29 2.19
CA ILE A 15 -4.02 -5.23 2.67
C ILE A 15 -3.35 -3.97 2.14
N GLN A 16 -2.66 -3.23 3.02
CA GLN A 16 -1.87 -2.08 2.58
C GLN A 16 -0.66 -2.53 1.76
N GLY A 17 -0.45 -1.91 0.60
CA GLY A 17 0.55 -2.35 -0.38
C GLY A 17 2.01 -2.19 0.06
N ASN A 18 2.25 -1.50 1.19
CA ASN A 18 3.56 -1.44 1.81
C ASN A 18 3.95 -2.76 2.50
N SER A 19 2.99 -3.66 2.75
CA SER A 19 3.25 -4.94 3.40
C SER A 19 3.62 -5.99 2.36
N VAL A 20 2.77 -6.13 1.34
CA VAL A 20 3.01 -6.98 0.17
C VAL A 20 2.44 -6.24 -1.04
N PRO A 21 3.18 -6.10 -2.16
CA PRO A 21 4.55 -6.55 -2.40
C PRO A 21 5.62 -5.63 -1.77
N GLY A 22 5.21 -4.55 -1.12
CA GLY A 22 6.11 -3.49 -0.64
C GLY A 22 6.12 -2.28 -1.56
N PHE A 23 6.55 -1.14 -1.03
CA PHE A 23 6.77 0.06 -1.83
C PHE A 23 8.22 0.09 -2.29
N ASN A 24 8.47 0.12 -3.60
CA ASN A 24 9.78 0.46 -4.17
C ASN A 24 9.72 1.94 -4.59
N LYS A 25 10.42 2.82 -3.87
CA LYS A 25 10.31 4.28 -4.03
C LYS A 25 11.68 4.94 -3.98
N ASP A 26 11.89 5.94 -4.85
CA ASP A 26 13.07 6.81 -4.80
C ASP A 26 13.00 7.82 -3.64
N TYR A 27 11.77 8.18 -3.22
CA TYR A 27 11.53 9.15 -2.17
C TYR A 27 10.40 8.72 -1.21
N GLN A 28 10.61 8.96 0.09
CA GLN A 28 9.62 8.69 1.13
C GLN A 28 9.62 9.80 2.19
N ARG A 29 8.41 10.17 2.65
CA ARG A 29 8.21 11.10 3.77
C ARG A 29 7.32 10.45 4.82
N PHE A 30 7.62 10.70 6.09
CA PHE A 30 6.83 10.26 7.22
C PHE A 30 6.29 11.47 7.98
N LEU A 31 5.02 11.40 8.35
CA LEU A 31 4.35 12.38 9.21
C LEU A 31 3.99 11.69 10.53
N PHE A 32 4.52 12.21 11.63
CA PHE A 32 4.23 11.74 12.99
C PHE A 32 3.45 12.83 13.72
N PHE A 33 2.42 12.44 14.47
CA PHE A 33 1.60 13.35 15.26
C PHE A 33 0.93 12.58 16.41
N ASP A 34 0.65 13.30 17.49
CA ASP A 34 -0.12 12.79 18.61
C ASP A 34 -1.62 13.01 18.39
N ILE A 35 -2.43 12.08 18.87
CA ILE A 35 -3.90 12.18 18.83
C ILE A 35 -4.39 12.62 20.21
N PHE A 36 -4.83 13.87 20.32
CA PHE A 36 -5.43 14.41 21.55
C PHE A 36 -6.96 14.25 21.57
N GLU A 37 -7.60 14.23 20.40
CA GLU A 37 -9.05 14.17 20.25
C GLU A 37 -9.47 12.95 19.40
N PRO A 38 -9.71 11.78 20.01
CA PRO A 38 -9.89 10.52 19.27
C PRO A 38 -11.06 10.53 18.27
N VAL A 39 -12.16 11.21 18.61
CA VAL A 39 -13.34 11.28 17.73
C VAL A 39 -13.04 12.09 16.48
N LEU A 40 -12.42 13.26 16.64
CA LEU A 40 -12.00 14.11 15.52
C LEU A 40 -10.92 13.43 14.68
N ALA A 41 -9.96 12.78 15.32
CA ALA A 41 -8.91 12.04 14.62
C ALA A 41 -9.48 10.89 13.78
N LYS A 42 -10.45 10.11 14.29
CA LYS A 42 -11.13 9.08 13.49
C LYS A 42 -11.83 9.65 12.26
N ARG A 43 -12.53 10.78 12.40
CA ARG A 43 -13.21 11.47 11.29
C ARG A 43 -12.21 12.02 10.27
N TRP A 44 -11.10 12.57 10.72
CA TRP A 44 -10.04 13.03 9.83
C TRP A 44 -9.35 11.84 9.13
N LEU A 45 -9.08 10.75 9.84
CA LEU A 45 -8.49 9.55 9.26
C LEU A 45 -9.42 8.91 8.22
N SER A 46 -10.73 8.90 8.41
CA SER A 46 -11.67 8.33 7.44
C SER A 46 -11.67 9.09 6.11
N TYR A 47 -11.47 10.41 6.14
CA TYR A 47 -11.25 11.21 4.92
C TYR A 47 -10.04 10.70 4.11
N TRP A 48 -8.99 10.26 4.78
CA TRP A 48 -7.78 9.75 4.12
C TRP A 48 -7.86 8.27 3.71
N THR A 49 -8.87 7.52 4.16
CA THR A 49 -8.96 6.06 3.91
C THR A 49 -8.96 5.70 2.41
N PRO A 50 -9.71 6.39 1.53
CA PRO A 50 -9.70 6.09 0.10
C PRO A 50 -8.34 6.29 -0.60
N TYR A 51 -7.43 7.04 0.04
CA TYR A 51 -6.09 7.33 -0.51
C TYR A 51 -5.02 6.34 -0.03
N VAL A 52 -5.34 5.49 0.95
CA VAL A 52 -4.41 4.45 1.42
C VAL A 52 -4.24 3.41 0.32
N SER A 53 -2.99 3.13 -0.03
CA SER A 53 -2.68 2.28 -1.18
C SER A 53 -2.80 0.81 -0.81
N THR A 54 -3.61 0.06 -1.56
CA THR A 54 -3.83 -1.38 -1.37
C THR A 54 -2.73 -2.20 -2.05
N ALA A 55 -2.56 -3.45 -1.63
CA ALA A 55 -1.65 -4.41 -2.24
C ALA A 55 -2.03 -4.66 -3.70
N GLN A 56 -3.33 -4.79 -3.98
CA GLN A 56 -3.83 -4.89 -5.35
C GLN A 56 -3.38 -3.71 -6.23
N GLY A 57 -3.54 -2.47 -5.76
CA GLY A 57 -3.15 -1.27 -6.51
C GLY A 57 -1.65 -1.22 -6.82
N VAL A 58 -0.81 -1.59 -5.84
CA VAL A 58 0.64 -1.66 -6.04
C VAL A 58 1.03 -2.77 -7.02
N ILE A 59 0.42 -3.96 -6.92
CA ILE A 59 0.68 -5.07 -7.85
C ILE A 59 0.31 -4.69 -9.29
N GLN A 60 -0.84 -4.05 -9.49
CA GLN A 60 -1.29 -3.61 -10.81
C GLN A 60 -0.33 -2.56 -11.39
N PHE A 61 0.11 -1.59 -10.59
CA PHE A 61 1.11 -0.61 -11.01
C PHE A 61 2.43 -1.28 -11.41
N ASN A 62 2.96 -2.18 -10.57
CA ASN A 62 4.21 -2.88 -10.85
C ASN A 62 4.13 -3.69 -12.15
N ARG A 63 3.00 -4.37 -12.41
CA ARG A 63 2.78 -5.11 -13.66
C ARG A 63 2.78 -4.18 -14.87
N LEU A 64 2.07 -3.05 -14.79
CA LEU A 64 2.05 -2.06 -15.88
C LEU A 64 3.45 -1.49 -16.14
N TYR A 65 4.16 -1.13 -15.07
CA TYR A 65 5.52 -0.61 -15.14
C TYR A 65 6.48 -1.61 -15.82
N GLN A 66 6.45 -2.87 -15.40
CA GLN A 66 7.28 -3.92 -15.99
C GLN A 66 6.95 -4.13 -17.47
N LEU A 67 5.67 -4.21 -17.83
CA LEU A 67 5.24 -4.35 -19.23
C LEU A 67 5.70 -3.17 -20.11
N MET A 68 5.66 -1.94 -19.60
CA MET A 68 6.13 -0.77 -20.33
C MET A 68 7.65 -0.80 -20.51
N ARG A 69 8.38 -1.17 -19.44
CA ARG A 69 9.85 -1.27 -19.46
C ARG A 69 10.32 -2.35 -20.44
N GLU A 70 9.70 -3.52 -20.44
CA GLU A 70 10.02 -4.61 -21.36
C GLU A 70 9.82 -4.23 -22.83
N ARG A 71 8.77 -3.44 -23.13
CA ARG A 71 8.48 -3.00 -24.50
C ARG A 71 9.43 -1.94 -25.03
N ARG A 72 9.90 -1.04 -24.16
CA ARG A 72 10.73 0.11 -24.55
C ARG A 72 12.22 -0.11 -24.36
N GLY A 73 12.60 -1.04 -23.48
CA GLY A 73 13.99 -1.29 -23.10
C GLY A 73 14.57 -0.26 -22.12
N GLU A 74 13.77 0.70 -21.67
CA GLU A 74 14.15 1.81 -20.79
C GLU A 74 13.07 2.09 -19.74
N GLU A 75 13.33 3.04 -18.86
CA GLU A 75 12.39 3.41 -17.79
C GLU A 75 11.08 3.96 -18.36
N PRO A 76 9.90 3.51 -17.87
CA PRO A 76 8.61 3.98 -18.36
C PRO A 76 8.36 5.48 -18.10
N ASP A 77 8.45 6.29 -19.15
CA ASP A 77 7.97 7.68 -19.09
C ASP A 77 6.43 7.75 -18.98
N GLY A 78 5.95 8.69 -18.16
CA GLY A 78 4.53 9.05 -18.06
C GLY A 78 3.72 8.27 -17.01
N ILE A 79 4.36 7.43 -16.20
CA ILE A 79 3.72 6.76 -15.06
C ILE A 79 4.49 7.03 -13.76
N MET A 80 3.79 7.56 -12.75
CA MET A 80 4.35 7.81 -11.41
C MET A 80 3.27 7.51 -10.37
N ALA A 81 3.65 6.97 -9.22
CA ALA A 81 2.73 6.68 -8.14
C ALA A 81 3.20 7.28 -6.80
N THR A 82 2.27 7.89 -6.08
CA THR A 82 2.48 8.29 -4.68
C THR A 82 1.63 7.40 -3.78
N TRP A 83 2.28 6.58 -2.96
CA TRP A 83 1.60 5.66 -2.05
C TRP A 83 1.47 6.22 -0.64
N LEU A 84 0.26 6.20 -0.07
CA LEU A 84 -0.02 6.57 1.31
C LEU A 84 -0.18 5.31 2.18
N LYS A 85 0.47 5.31 3.34
CA LYS A 85 0.37 4.28 4.38
C LYS A 85 -0.08 4.93 5.70
N LYS A 86 -0.79 4.17 6.53
CA LYS A 86 -1.06 4.53 7.93
C LYS A 86 -0.55 3.44 8.88
N SER A 87 -0.01 3.86 10.02
CA SER A 87 0.40 2.97 11.12
C SER A 87 0.10 3.64 12.46
N LYS A 88 -0.09 2.85 13.51
CA LYS A 88 -0.26 3.32 14.89
C LYS A 88 0.85 2.75 15.77
N THR A 89 1.23 3.51 16.79
CA THR A 89 2.16 3.08 17.83
C THR A 89 1.44 3.16 19.18
N THR A 90 1.66 2.18 20.04
CA THR A 90 1.26 2.21 21.46
C THR A 90 2.53 2.19 22.28
N TYR A 91 2.69 3.10 23.24
CA TYR A 91 3.79 3.04 24.20
C TYR A 91 3.54 1.85 25.15
N ILE A 92 4.49 0.92 25.22
CA ILE A 92 4.51 -0.25 26.13
C ILE A 92 5.54 0.03 27.22
#